data_AF-A0A3D3CR72-F1
#
_entry.id   AF-A0A3D3CR72-F1
#
_cell.length_a   1.000
_cell.length_b   1.000
_cell.length_c   1.000
_cell.angle_alpha   90.00
_cell.angle_beta   90.00
_cell.angle_gamma   90.00
#
_symmetry.space_group_name_H-M   'P 1'
#
loop_
_entity.id
_entity.type
_entity.pdbx_description
1 polymer ?
#
loop_
_entity_poly.entity_id
_entity_poly.type
_entity_poly.pdbx_seq_one_letter_code
_entity_poly.pdbx_strand_id
1 'polypeptide(L)' 'MKIVPGGKSRILITCAKGIPPFLSEELLALGFPVLSETIAGIETEGTMEDTLRLNLMLRTGHRVLFLLRK' A
#
# COMPACT_ATOMS: atom_id res chain seq x y z
N MET A 1 20.48 1.43 -10.71
CA MET A 1 19.09 1.43 -10.21
C MET A 1 19.05 2.31 -8.98
N LYS A 2 18.63 3.59 -9.09
CA LYS A 2 18.56 4.52 -7.95
C LYS A 2 17.17 4.43 -7.32
N ILE A 3 17.05 3.71 -6.22
CA ILE A 3 15.87 3.76 -5.35
C ILE A 3 15.99 5.10 -4.59
N VAL A 4 15.01 5.98 -4.70
CA VAL A 4 15.09 7.32 -4.08
C VAL A 4 14.76 7.17 -2.59
N PRO A 5 15.74 7.27 -1.65
CA PRO A 5 15.57 6.80 -0.27
C PRO A 5 14.84 7.81 0.64
N GLY A 6 13.86 8.56 0.12
CA GLY A 6 13.19 9.57 0.96
C GLY A 6 12.03 10.32 0.33
N GLY A 7 11.67 10.02 -0.93
CA GLY A 7 10.48 10.58 -1.55
C GLY A 7 9.25 9.71 -1.29
N LYS A 8 8.09 10.34 -1.08
CA LYS A 8 6.82 9.61 -1.14
C LYS A 8 6.53 9.20 -2.58
N SER A 9 6.01 7.98 -2.75
CA SER A 9 5.45 7.49 -4.01
C SER A 9 4.13 6.77 -3.76
N ARG A 10 3.41 6.46 -4.85
CA ARG A 10 2.21 5.63 -4.76
C ARG A 10 2.58 4.21 -4.42
N ILE A 11 1.81 3.61 -3.53
CA ILE A 11 1.94 2.22 -3.12
C ILE A 11 0.62 1.53 -3.46
N LEU A 12 0.67 0.51 -4.31
CA LEU A 12 -0.48 -0.35 -4.59
C LEU A 12 -0.39 -1.60 -3.71
N ILE A 13 -1.41 -1.84 -2.90
CA ILE A 13 -1.57 -3.07 -2.16
C ILE A 13 -2.66 -3.91 -2.82
N THR A 14 -2.28 -5.08 -3.34
CA THR A 14 -3.25 -6.01 -3.96
C THR A 14 -3.90 -6.91 -2.91
N CYS A 15 -5.13 -7.35 -3.13
CA CYS A 15 -5.85 -8.30 -2.27
C CYS A 15 -6.84 -9.16 -3.08
N ALA A 16 -7.51 -10.13 -2.44
CA ALA A 16 -8.57 -10.90 -3.08
C ALA A 16 -9.82 -10.05 -3.33
N LYS A 17 -10.69 -10.48 -4.26
CA LYS A 17 -11.95 -9.78 -4.52
C LYS A 17 -12.83 -9.77 -3.26
N GLY A 18 -13.44 -8.63 -2.94
CA GLY A 18 -14.26 -8.45 -1.74
C GLY A 18 -13.48 -8.15 -0.46
N ILE A 19 -12.15 -8.20 -0.51
CA ILE A 19 -11.26 -7.81 0.59
C ILE A 19 -10.91 -6.31 0.68
N PRO A 20 -11.04 -5.46 -0.37
CA PRO A 20 -10.66 -4.04 -0.26
C PRO A 20 -11.20 -3.32 0.99
N PRO A 21 -12.47 -3.46 1.42
CA PRO A 21 -12.95 -2.78 2.62
C PRO A 21 -12.13 -3.08 3.89
N PHE A 22 -11.75 -4.34 4.09
CA PHE A 22 -10.94 -4.76 5.25
C PHE A 22 -9.50 -4.27 5.16
N LEU A 23 -8.92 -4.30 3.96
CA LEU A 23 -7.60 -3.74 3.71
C LEU A 23 -7.57 -2.22 3.94
N SER A 24 -8.66 -1.54 3.60
CA SER A 24 -8.86 -0.10 3.82
C SER A 24 -8.81 0.22 5.31
N GLU A 25 -9.54 -0.54 6.12
CA GLU A 25 -9.53 -0.43 7.58
C GLU A 25 -8.13 -0.68 8.19
N GLU A 26 -7.39 -1.70 7.72
CA GLU A 26 -6.01 -1.94 8.17
C GLU A 26 -5.08 -0.76 7.85
N LEU A 27 -5.17 -0.19 6.65
CA LEU A 27 -4.37 0.97 6.24
C LEU A 27 -4.69 2.19 7.10
N LEU A 28 -5.97 2.49 7.31
CA LEU A 28 -6.41 3.60 8.14
C LEU A 28 -5.96 3.44 9.59
N ALA A 29 -6.05 2.23 10.16
CA ALA A 29 -5.57 1.92 11.51
C ALA A 29 -4.04 2.08 11.64
N LEU A 30 -3.29 1.86 10.57
CA LEU A 30 -1.84 2.09 10.50
C LEU A 30 -1.46 3.55 10.20
N GLY A 31 -2.43 4.43 9.96
CA GLY A 31 -2.23 5.85 9.67
C GLY A 31 -1.92 6.18 8.21
N PHE A 32 -2.23 5.28 7.28
CA PHE A 32 -2.04 5.47 5.84
C PHE A 32 -3.33 5.96 5.16
N PRO A 33 -3.26 6.98 4.28
CA PRO A 33 -4.43 7.45 3.55
C PRO A 33 -4.82 6.48 2.44
N VAL A 34 -6.12 6.28 2.23
CA VAL A 34 -6.65 5.53 1.08
C VAL A 34 -6.85 6.51 -0.07
N LEU A 35 -6.03 6.42 -1.13
CA LEU A 35 -6.10 7.30 -2.29
C LEU A 35 -7.11 6.82 -3.34
N SER A 36 -7.20 5.50 -3.52
CA SER A 36 -8.18 4.88 -4.41
C SER A 36 -8.39 3.41 -4.03
N GLU A 37 -9.54 2.86 -4.40
CA GLU A 37 -9.84 1.45 -4.27
C GLU A 37 -10.19 0.85 -5.63
N THR A 38 -9.83 -0.42 -5.82
CA THR A 38 -10.19 -1.24 -6.98
C THR A 38 -10.86 -2.51 -6.47
N ILE A 39 -11.43 -3.32 -7.37
CA ILE A 39 -12.04 -4.60 -6.99
C ILE A 39 -11.09 -5.58 -6.28
N ALA A 40 -9.77 -5.39 -6.41
CA ALA A 40 -8.74 -6.31 -5.92
C ALA A 40 -7.49 -5.60 -5.37
N GLY A 41 -7.63 -4.38 -4.84
CA GLY A 41 -6.50 -3.65 -4.28
C GLY A 41 -6.81 -2.21 -3.93
N ILE A 42 -5.91 -1.60 -3.17
CA ILE A 42 -5.98 -0.22 -2.68
C ILE A 42 -4.69 0.51 -3.00
N GLU A 43 -4.81 1.77 -3.43
CA GLU A 43 -3.68 2.67 -3.56
C GLU A 43 -3.56 3.56 -2.32
N THR A 44 -2.35 3.64 -1.76
CA THR A 44 -1.95 4.59 -0.73
C THR A 44 -0.67 5.32 -1.19
N GLU A 45 -0.06 6.11 -0.32
CA GLU A 45 1.23 6.73 -0.57
C GLU A 45 2.12 6.66 0.67
N GLY A 46 3.43 6.60 0.43
CA GLY A 46 4.42 6.51 1.49
C GLY A 46 5.84 6.47 0.94
N THR A 47 6.80 6.38 1.84
CA THR A 47 8.22 6.16 1.59
C THR A 47 8.52 4.69 1.33
N MET A 48 9.77 4.36 0.99
CA MET A 48 10.19 2.96 0.89
C MET A 48 10.14 2.27 2.26
N GLU A 49 10.51 2.98 3.33
CA GLU A 49 10.44 2.51 4.71
C GLU A 49 9.00 2.17 5.13
N ASP A 50 8.03 2.97 4.67
CA ASP A 50 6.61 2.68 4.91
C ASP A 50 6.20 1.35 4.27
N THR A 51 6.74 0.99 3.10
CA THR A 51 6.44 -0.32 2.49
C THR A 51 6.95 -1.49 3.35
N LEU A 52 8.06 -1.34 4.05
CA LEU A 52 8.57 -2.37 4.97
C LEU A 52 7.58 -2.56 6.12
N ARG A 53 7.08 -1.47 6.69
CA ARG A 53 6.04 -1.51 7.73
C ARG A 53 4.77 -2.16 7.23
N LEU A 54 4.30 -1.80 6.03
CA LEU A 54 3.10 -2.39 5.43
C LEU A 54 3.24 -3.90 5.19
N ASN A 55 4.40 -4.38 4.72
CA ASN A 55 4.65 -5.82 4.54
C ASN A 55 4.57 -6.62 5.85
N LEU A 56 4.96 -6.01 6.98
CA LEU A 56 4.95 -6.68 8.28
C LEU A 56 3.59 -6.64 8.98
N MET A 57 2.79 -5.60 8.71
CA MET A 57 1.59 -5.31 9.49
C MET A 57 0.28 -5.69 8.80
N LEU A 58 0.23 -5.68 7.47
CA LEU A 58 -0.99 -6.01 6.73
C LEU A 58 -1.25 -7.51 6.71
N ARG A 59 -2.49 -7.91 7.01
CA ARG A 59 -2.90 -9.32 7.04
C ARG A 59 -3.74 -9.71 5.84
N THR A 60 -4.42 -8.73 5.24
CA THR A 60 -5.35 -8.96 4.12
C THR A 60 -4.74 -8.64 2.74
N GLY A 61 -3.59 -7.96 2.72
CA GLY A 61 -2.84 -7.63 1.50
C GLY A 61 -1.96 -8.79 1.02
N HIS A 62 -1.96 -9.05 -0.29
CA HIS A 62 -1.12 -10.06 -0.93
C HIS A 62 0.27 -9.56 -1.31
N ARG A 63 0.37 -8.30 -1.76
CA ARG A 63 1.62 -7.68 -2.23
C ARG A 63 1.58 -6.18 -1.98
N VAL A 64 2.70 -5.62 -1.56
CA VAL A 64 2.94 -4.17 -1.43
C VAL A 64 3.86 -3.73 -2.58
N LEU A 65 3.34 -2.91 -3.50
CA LEU A 65 4.02 -2.52 -4.74
C LEU A 65 4.32 -1.02 -4.73
N PHE A 66 5.60 -0.66 -4.65
CA PHE A 66 6.05 0.75 -4.68
C PHE A 66 6.25 1.23 -6.13
N LEU A 67 5.64 2.35 -6.50
CA LEU A 67 5.79 2.90 -7.84
C LEU A 67 7.16 3.59 -8.01
N LEU A 68 8.03 3.02 -8.85
CA LEU A 68 9.35 3.60 -9.14
C LEU A 68 9.30 4.68 -10.22
N ARG A 69 8.41 4.51 -11.21
CA ARG A 69 8.24 5.41 -12.36
C ARG A 69 6.82 5.23 -12.90
N LYS A 70 6.20 6.34 -13.34
CA LYS A 70 4.95 6.32 -14.10
C LYS A 70 5.19 5.88 -15.54
#